data_AF-A0AAW5SAR0-F1
#
_entry.id   AF-A0AAW5SAR0-F1
#
_cell.length_a   1.000
_cell.length_b   1.000
_cell.length_c   1.000
_cell.angle_alpha   90.00
_cell.angle_beta   90.00
_cell.angle_gamma   90.00
#
_symmetry.space_group_name_H-M   'P 1'
#
loop_
_entity.id
_entity.type
_entity.pdbx_description
1 polymer ?
#
loop_
_entity_poly.entity_id
_entity_poly.type
_entity_poly.pdbx_seq_one_letter_code
_entity_poly.pdbx_strand_id
1 'polypeptide(L)'
;MADIDANTKKAAQVGASMGMHLSADFPSVPTGSDPKSQQIAAELNAFLDAARKEINTYNQSVDALRAGATAIPEAINATDQSGADTVNRSAEGGTYTI
;
A
#
# COMPACT_ATOMS: atom_id res chain seq x y z
N MET A 1 -18.52 8.73 -21.97
CA MET A 1 -17.32 9.09 -21.21
C MET A 1 -17.44 8.41 -19.85
N ALA A 2 -16.51 7.54 -19.48
CA ALA A 2 -16.45 7.07 -18.09
C ALA A 2 -16.10 8.28 -17.22
N ASP A 3 -16.79 8.43 -16.09
CA ASP A 3 -16.50 9.49 -15.12
C ASP A 3 -15.18 9.13 -14.40
N ILE A 4 -14.07 9.64 -14.93
CA ILE A 4 -12.70 9.38 -14.45
C ILE A 4 -12.55 9.85 -13.00
N ASP A 5 -13.25 10.91 -12.61
CA ASP A 5 -13.27 11.40 -11.22
C ASP A 5 -14.00 10.42 -10.30
N ALA A 6 -15.12 9.84 -10.74
CA ALA A 6 -15.82 8.81 -9.97
C ALA A 6 -14.97 7.54 -9.81
N ASN A 7 -14.24 7.12 -10.86
CA ASN A 7 -13.34 5.98 -10.80
C ASN A 7 -12.13 6.23 -9.88
N THR A 8 -11.57 7.44 -9.89
CA THR A 8 -10.48 7.85 -8.98
C THR A 8 -10.93 7.81 -7.52
N LYS A 9 -12.12 8.39 -7.22
CA LYS A 9 -12.70 8.34 -5.87
C LYS A 9 -12.97 6.91 -5.40
N LYS A 10 -13.46 6.05 -6.30
CA LYS A 10 -13.72 4.63 -6.00
C LYS A 10 -12.42 3.87 -5.72
N ALA A 11 -11.34 4.16 -6.46
CA ALA A 11 -10.04 3.54 -6.23
C ALA A 11 -9.43 3.96 -4.88
N ALA A 12 -9.55 5.23 -4.49
CA ALA A 12 -9.14 5.69 -3.16
C ALA A 12 -9.94 5.00 -2.03
N GLN A 13 -11.25 4.82 -2.21
CA GLN A 13 -12.10 4.06 -1.27
C GLN A 13 -11.70 2.58 -1.17
N VAL A 14 -11.35 1.96 -2.30
CA VAL A 14 -10.85 0.58 -2.33
C VAL A 14 -9.49 0.50 -1.63
N GLY A 15 -8.55 1.41 -1.91
CA GLY A 15 -7.26 1.49 -1.23
C GLY A 15 -7.41 1.58 0.30
N ALA A 16 -8.33 2.42 0.79
CA ALA A 16 -8.61 2.54 2.22
C ALA A 16 -9.15 1.26 2.88
N SER A 17 -9.77 0.35 2.12
CA SER A 17 -10.27 -0.94 2.60
C SER A 17 -9.32 -2.12 2.34
N MET A 18 -8.15 -1.87 1.74
CA MET A 18 -7.15 -2.91 1.47
C MET A 18 -6.34 -3.24 2.72
N GLY A 19 -6.58 -4.45 3.25
CA GLY A 19 -5.80 -5.06 4.32
C GLY A 19 -5.96 -4.38 5.67
N MET A 20 -5.73 -5.15 6.73
CA MET A 20 -5.66 -4.64 8.10
C MET A 20 -4.29 -4.95 8.65
N HIS A 21 -3.71 -4.04 9.44
CA HIS A 21 -2.48 -4.36 10.15
C HIS A 21 -2.71 -5.53 11.11
N LEU A 22 -1.72 -6.42 11.18
CA LEU A 22 -1.65 -7.47 12.19
C LEU A 22 -0.88 -6.94 13.41
N SER A 23 -1.29 -7.38 14.61
CA SER A 23 -0.58 -7.05 15.84
C SER A 23 0.69 -7.90 15.95
N ALA A 24 1.82 -7.26 16.31
CA ALA A 24 3.08 -7.92 16.63
C ALA A 24 3.27 -8.14 18.14
N ASP A 25 2.21 -7.93 18.94
CA ASP A 25 2.25 -8.15 20.38
C ASP A 25 2.03 -9.62 20.72
N PHE A 26 3.10 -10.24 21.21
CA PHE A 26 3.08 -11.62 21.69
C PHE A 26 3.23 -11.66 23.20
N PRO A 27 2.59 -12.65 23.87
CA PRO A 27 2.79 -12.86 25.30
C PRO A 27 4.25 -13.20 25.61
N SER A 28 4.67 -12.90 26.85
CA SER A 28 6.01 -13.22 27.34
C SER A 28 6.26 -14.73 27.32
N VAL A 29 7.45 -15.13 26.85
CA VAL A 29 7.87 -16.54 26.83
C VAL A 29 8.05 -17.05 28.27
N PRO A 30 7.47 -18.21 28.64
CA PRO A 30 7.70 -18.82 29.95
C PRO A 30 9.18 -19.15 30.16
N THR A 31 9.69 -18.86 31.36
CA THR A 31 11.08 -19.18 31.74
C THR A 31 11.10 -20.25 32.83
N GLY A 32 11.91 -21.30 32.64
CA GLY A 32 12.24 -22.27 33.68
C GLY A 32 13.72 -22.17 34.09
N SER A 33 14.05 -22.62 35.30
CA SER A 33 15.41 -22.55 35.85
C SER A 33 16.33 -23.67 35.38
N ASP A 34 15.79 -24.74 34.79
CA ASP A 34 16.60 -25.85 34.27
C ASP A 34 17.12 -25.56 32.85
N PRO A 35 18.25 -26.16 32.44
CA PRO A 35 18.86 -25.90 31.14
C PRO A 35 17.97 -26.19 29.92
N LYS A 36 17.07 -27.19 29.99
CA LYS A 36 16.18 -27.51 28.87
C LYS A 36 15.11 -26.44 28.72
N SER A 37 14.53 -25.99 29.83
CA SER A 37 13.58 -24.88 29.82
C SER A 37 14.20 -23.58 29.30
N GLN A 38 15.47 -23.32 29.59
CA GLN A 38 16.19 -22.17 29.04
C GLN A 38 16.39 -22.28 27.52
N GLN A 39 16.72 -23.47 27.00
CA GLN A 39 16.84 -23.70 25.56
C GLN A 39 15.50 -23.51 24.84
N ILE A 40 14.41 -24.07 25.38
CA ILE A 40 13.06 -23.90 24.84
C ILE A 40 12.67 -22.42 24.85
N ALA A 41 12.96 -21.69 25.93
CA ALA A 41 12.69 -20.26 26.00
C ALA A 41 13.49 -19.47 24.95
N ALA A 42 14.75 -19.84 24.70
CA ALA A 42 15.57 -19.20 23.66
C ALA A 42 14.99 -19.43 22.25
N GLU A 43 14.58 -20.65 21.94
CA GLU A 43 13.97 -20.98 20.64
C GLU A 43 12.62 -20.27 20.45
N LEU A 44 11.77 -20.25 21.49
CA LEU A 44 10.50 -19.53 21.45
C LEU A 44 10.71 -18.03 21.24
N ASN A 45 11.68 -17.41 21.92
CA ASN A 45 12.00 -16.00 21.69
C ASN A 45 12.48 -15.76 20.25
N ALA A 46 13.36 -16.62 19.72
CA ALA A 46 13.82 -16.50 18.34
C ALA A 46 12.67 -16.62 17.32
N PHE A 47 11.71 -17.53 17.57
CA PHE A 47 10.50 -17.67 16.77
C PHE A 47 9.63 -16.41 16.84
N LEU A 48 9.38 -15.87 18.03
CA LEU A 48 8.59 -14.65 18.19
C LEU A 48 9.26 -13.44 17.54
N ASP A 49 10.57 -13.34 17.60
CA ASP A 49 11.32 -12.28 16.91
C ASP A 49 11.20 -12.37 15.39
N ALA A 50 11.23 -13.60 14.83
CA ALA A 50 10.97 -13.82 13.41
C ALA A 50 9.53 -13.43 13.04
N ALA A 51 8.55 -13.87 13.84
CA ALA A 51 7.14 -13.53 13.62
C ALA A 51 6.89 -12.00 13.67
N ARG A 52 7.52 -11.27 14.61
CA ARG A 52 7.46 -9.81 14.67
C ARG A 52 8.00 -9.16 13.39
N LYS A 53 9.11 -9.66 12.84
CA LYS A 53 9.68 -9.14 11.58
C LYS A 53 8.77 -9.39 10.39
N GLU A 54 8.18 -10.57 10.29
CA GLU A 54 7.23 -10.91 9.23
C GLU A 54 5.98 -10.05 9.30
N ILE A 55 5.41 -9.85 10.50
CA ILE A 55 4.25 -8.99 10.70
C ILE A 55 4.55 -7.53 10.32
N ASN A 56 5.72 -7.01 10.70
CA ASN A 56 6.13 -5.67 10.29
C ASN A 56 6.25 -5.56 8.76
N THR A 57 6.83 -6.56 8.10
CA THR A 57 6.95 -6.61 6.64
C THR A 57 5.58 -6.67 5.96
N TYR A 58 4.65 -7.46 6.51
CA TYR A 58 3.28 -7.53 6.05
C TYR A 58 2.57 -6.17 6.19
N ASN A 59 2.66 -5.53 7.35
CA ASN A 59 2.03 -4.22 7.60
C ASN A 59 2.57 -3.15 6.64
N GLN A 60 3.89 -3.13 6.40
CA GLN A 60 4.50 -2.26 5.39
C GLN A 60 3.97 -2.53 3.98
N SER A 61 3.75 -3.80 3.63
CA SER A 61 3.19 -4.20 2.34
C SER A 61 1.74 -3.73 2.17
N VAL A 62 0.93 -3.81 3.24
CA VAL A 62 -0.43 -3.27 3.28
C VAL A 62 -0.42 -1.75 3.07
N ASP A 63 0.50 -1.04 3.71
CA ASP A 63 0.62 0.41 3.55
C ASP A 63 1.06 0.80 2.13
N ALA A 64 2.03 0.06 1.56
CA ALA A 64 2.46 0.26 0.18
C ALA A 64 1.32 0.01 -0.83
N LEU A 65 0.51 -1.02 -0.58
CA LEU A 65 -0.66 -1.33 -1.41
C LEU A 65 -1.70 -0.20 -1.34
N ARG A 66 -1.99 0.31 -0.14
CA ARG A 66 -2.91 1.45 0.06
C ARG A 66 -2.41 2.72 -0.62
N ALA A 67 -1.11 2.99 -0.51
CA ALA A 67 -0.47 4.12 -1.20
C ALA A 67 -0.56 3.99 -2.73
N GLY A 68 -0.23 2.81 -3.27
CA GLY A 68 -0.32 2.54 -4.71
C GLY A 68 -1.74 2.64 -5.27
N ALA A 69 -2.73 2.14 -4.52
CA ALA A 69 -4.14 2.23 -4.90
C ALA A 69 -4.65 3.68 -4.99
N THR A 70 -4.02 4.61 -4.28
CA THR A 70 -4.33 6.04 -4.33
C THR A 70 -3.53 6.75 -5.44
N ALA A 71 -2.23 6.49 -5.52
CA ALA A 71 -1.32 7.19 -6.44
C ALA A 71 -1.53 6.84 -7.92
N ILE A 72 -1.86 5.59 -8.25
CA ILE A 72 -2.02 5.15 -9.64
C ILE A 72 -3.18 5.90 -10.35
N PRO A 73 -4.40 5.95 -9.78
CA PRO A 73 -5.49 6.74 -10.36
C PRO A 73 -5.18 8.23 -10.52
N GLU A 74 -4.52 8.84 -9.53
CA GLU A 74 -4.13 10.25 -9.59
C GLU A 74 -3.15 10.53 -10.74
N ALA A 75 -2.16 9.65 -10.93
CA ALA A 75 -1.20 9.76 -12.03
C ALA A 75 -1.87 9.60 -13.41
N ILE A 76 -2.85 8.70 -13.53
CA ILE A 76 -3.65 8.54 -14.75
C ILE A 76 -4.45 9.82 -15.03
N ASN A 77 -5.16 10.35 -14.03
CA ASN A 77 -5.97 11.55 -14.21
C ASN A 77 -5.12 12.77 -14.62
N ALA A 78 -3.94 12.94 -14.02
CA ALA A 78 -3.01 14.00 -14.40
C ALA A 78 -2.49 13.84 -15.85
N THR A 79 -2.22 12.61 -16.27
CA THR A 79 -1.79 12.31 -17.64
C THR A 79 -2.90 12.58 -18.64
N ASP A 80 -4.13 12.16 -18.35
CA ASP A 80 -5.30 12.39 -19.19
C ASP A 80 -5.58 13.89 -19.34
N GLN A 81 -5.52 14.66 -18.25
CA GLN A 81 -5.70 16.11 -18.29
C GLN A 81 -4.63 16.80 -19.14
N SER A 82 -3.36 16.42 -18.98
CA SER A 82 -2.26 16.94 -19.80
C SER A 82 -2.44 16.63 -21.29
N GLY A 83 -2.95 15.43 -21.61
CA GLY A 83 -3.30 15.03 -22.97
C GLY A 83 -4.44 15.90 -23.54
N ALA A 84 -5.51 16.09 -22.78
CA ALA A 84 -6.63 16.94 -23.17
C ALA A 84 -6.21 18.40 -23.41
N ASP A 85 -5.38 18.96 -22.52
CA ASP A 85 -4.84 20.32 -22.65
C ASP A 85 -3.94 20.46 -23.89
N THR A 86 -3.22 19.40 -24.26
CA THR A 86 -2.41 19.37 -25.49
C THR A 86 -3.29 19.38 -26.73
N VAL A 87 -4.33 18.55 -26.77
CA VAL A 87 -5.29 18.52 -27.89
C VAL A 87 -6.00 19.86 -28.05
N ASN A 88 -6.46 20.48 -26.95
CA ASN A 88 -7.13 21.78 -26.99
C ASN A 88 -6.20 22.87 -27.55
N ARG A 89 -4.95 22.94 -27.09
CA ARG A 89 -3.96 23.88 -27.63
C ARG A 89 -3.66 23.64 -29.12
N SER A 90 -3.62 22.38 -29.56
CA SER A 90 -3.47 22.06 -30.98
C SER A 90 -4.67 22.48 -31.83
N ALA A 91 -5.89 22.42 -31.27
CA ALA A 91 -7.10 22.89 -31.95
C ALA A 91 -7.15 24.42 -32.05
N GLU A 92 -6.64 25.15 -31.06
CA GLU A 92 -6.60 26.62 -31.04
C GLU A 92 -5.54 27.24 -31.95
N GLY A 93 -4.45 26.51 -32.25
CA GLY A 93 -3.36 26.97 -33.14
C GLY A 93 -3.54 26.64 -34.63
N GLY A 94 -4.62 25.95 -35.00
CA GLY A 94 -4.83 25.39 -36.33
C GLY A 94 -5.48 26.36 -37.34
N THR A 95 -4.89 27.52 -37.60
CA THR A 95 -5.25 28.29 -38.81
C THR A 95 -4.61 27.62 -40.02
N TYR A 96 -5.26 26.59 -40.57
CA TYR A 96 -4.90 26.09 -41.89
C TYR A 96 -5.17 27.19 -42.92
N THR A 97 -4.11 27.84 -43.39
CA THR A 97 -4.18 28.73 -44.55
C THR A 97 -4.15 27.83 -45.79
N ILE A 98 -5.29 27.71 -46.48
CA ILE A 98 -5.42 27.01 -47.77
C ILE A 98 -5.05 27.97 -48.89
#